data_AF-A0A1Y4TP93-F1
#
_entry.id   AF-A0A1Y4TP93-F1
#
_cell.length_a   1.000
_cell.length_b   1.000
_cell.length_c   1.000
_cell.angle_alpha   90.00
_cell.angle_beta   90.00
_cell.angle_gamma   90.00
#
_symmetry.space_group_name_H-M   'P 1'
#
loop_
_entity.id
_entity.type
_entity.pdbx_description
1 polymer ?
#
loop_
_entity_poly.entity_id
_entity_poly.type
_entity_poly.pdbx_seq_one_letter_code
_entity_poly.pdbx_strand_id
1 'polypeptide(L)'
;MTDSQFFGQEKILKILLKIAPPVMLAQLIQALYNIVDSLFVGRYSDSGLTALSIVYPIQLLMIALAVGTGVGINTAMAARFGVGQKNKADEFAGVGTPLAVLLWAIFALMCWCIMPAYAGMSTSSPEIITDVVTYGRIIGIFSFGLFLESIWTKILQANGDMKTPMAAQILGAVTNIILDPLLIFGLWGFPELGIAGAAIATVIGQIVAALAVMRKALRKSPSLSVYHRRIAEIFRLGIPNILMQAAYTFYIFGLNLILSTFSDQAVTTLGLYYKWQTFFFIPLGSMQTCIVPVISFNYAARKIRRCKQTLVTSVVFGMALMALGTLCFETIPGPMLHVFTSDPRVVEIGSVGFRFIGISFIPLVTSLIFPVFFQAVGQSLKSSLLTVVRTVVLFVPLGFVFSRLGLTWFWLTFPVTELLTTLLGFEFYRQFLSHPYVSQAPLLDKNQSAAIIRPSKPGVIVTIARQHGSSGKEIGRLVAEQLDLPFYYKEMTALAAQESGLDKEFVSGINKNAPKVLYNLYLSTKAVRLAVMAQHRIIEKIADNGSCIIVGRAADYVLQDRKNVVRIFIQTPQEYRIRRVMEVYGDTREEAEERISTVPIKPVPHIITIYPDVAGAMPEIMILCWTLPAV
;
A
#
# COMPACT_ATOMS: atom_id res chain seq x y z
N MET A 1 17.52 15.17 -13.73
CA MET A 1 16.86 15.20 -12.41
C MET A 1 16.83 13.80 -11.85
N THR A 2 17.17 13.62 -10.58
CA THR A 2 16.78 12.41 -9.83
C THR A 2 15.29 12.45 -9.50
N ASP A 3 14.64 11.31 -9.31
CA ASP A 3 13.20 11.25 -9.00
C ASP A 3 12.83 12.06 -7.73
N SER A 4 13.78 12.21 -6.80
CA SER A 4 13.64 13.02 -5.58
C SER A 4 13.47 14.52 -5.91
N GLN A 5 14.25 15.03 -6.87
CA GLN A 5 14.14 16.42 -7.34
C GLN A 5 12.81 16.62 -8.09
N PHE A 6 12.42 15.65 -8.94
CA PHE A 6 11.18 15.70 -9.70
C PHE A 6 9.94 15.85 -8.79
N PHE A 7 9.79 15.01 -7.76
CA PHE A 7 8.65 15.11 -6.85
C PHE A 7 8.70 16.30 -5.89
N GLY A 8 9.90 16.79 -5.56
CA GLY A 8 10.12 17.83 -4.56
C GLY A 8 10.13 19.27 -5.06
N GLN A 9 10.31 19.50 -6.36
CA GLN A 9 10.46 20.83 -6.96
C GLN A 9 9.43 21.12 -8.08
N GLU A 10 9.21 20.18 -9.01
CA GLU A 10 8.37 20.40 -10.20
C GLU A 10 6.90 20.78 -9.85
N LYS A 11 6.19 21.47 -10.75
CA LYS A 11 4.75 21.79 -10.57
C LYS A 11 3.94 20.49 -10.48
N ILE A 12 3.07 20.36 -9.47
CA ILE A 12 2.32 19.11 -9.22
C ILE A 12 1.52 18.64 -10.45
N LEU A 13 0.82 19.55 -11.13
CA LEU A 13 0.08 19.21 -12.36
C LEU A 13 0.98 18.58 -13.44
N LYS A 14 2.20 19.10 -13.63
CA LYS A 14 3.18 18.57 -14.60
C LYS A 14 3.82 17.25 -14.14
N ILE A 15 3.88 17.00 -12.83
CA ILE A 15 4.19 15.66 -12.30
C ILE A 15 3.08 14.70 -12.71
N LEU A 16 1.82 14.98 -12.33
CA LEU A 16 0.68 14.10 -12.58
C LEU A 16 0.48 13.81 -14.07
N LEU A 17 0.52 14.84 -14.93
CA LEU A 17 0.41 14.68 -16.39
C LEU A 17 1.56 13.88 -17.03
N LYS A 18 2.68 13.67 -16.33
CA LYS A 18 3.79 12.83 -16.83
C LYS A 18 3.69 11.37 -16.38
N ILE A 19 3.13 11.11 -15.19
CA ILE A 19 3.06 9.74 -14.63
C ILE A 19 1.69 9.08 -14.78
N ALA A 20 0.59 9.85 -14.85
CA ALA A 20 -0.76 9.29 -14.94
C ALA A 20 -1.09 8.71 -16.34
N PRO A 21 -0.87 9.40 -17.47
CA PRO A 21 -1.25 8.87 -18.79
C PRO A 21 -0.74 7.47 -19.15
N PRO A 22 0.53 7.06 -18.88
CA PRO A 22 0.95 5.70 -19.17
C PRO A 22 0.26 4.64 -18.29
N VAL A 23 -0.03 4.96 -17.02
CA VAL A 23 -0.78 4.06 -16.12
C VAL A 23 -2.24 3.97 -16.54
N MET A 24 -2.85 5.11 -16.91
CA MET A 24 -4.20 5.19 -17.48
C MET A 24 -4.34 4.34 -18.75
N LEU A 25 -3.38 4.46 -19.68
CA LEU A 25 -3.39 3.68 -20.92
C LEU A 25 -3.33 2.17 -20.65
N ALA A 26 -2.48 1.73 -19.73
CA ALA A 26 -2.38 0.31 -19.38
C ALA A 26 -3.66 -0.23 -18.72
N GLN A 27 -4.29 0.53 -17.82
CA GLN A 27 -5.57 0.13 -17.23
C GLN A 27 -6.74 0.20 -18.23
N LEU A 28 -6.71 1.12 -19.20
CA LEU A 28 -7.69 1.17 -20.29
C LEU A 28 -7.55 -0.03 -21.22
N ILE A 29 -6.32 -0.41 -21.61
CA ILE A 29 -6.05 -1.66 -22.35
C ILE A 29 -6.55 -2.87 -21.55
N GLN A 30 -6.37 -2.85 -20.22
CA GLN A 30 -6.90 -3.90 -19.33
C GLN A 30 -8.43 -3.98 -19.37
N ALA A 31 -9.17 -2.85 -19.31
CA ALA A 31 -10.62 -2.93 -19.47
C ALA A 31 -11.08 -3.32 -20.88
N LEU A 32 -10.37 -2.86 -21.91
CA LEU A 32 -10.70 -3.20 -23.30
C LEU A 32 -10.61 -4.70 -23.55
N TYR A 33 -9.62 -5.43 -23.02
CA TYR A 33 -9.63 -6.90 -23.17
C TYR A 33 -10.80 -7.56 -22.43
N ASN A 34 -11.15 -7.13 -21.20
CA ASN A 34 -12.28 -7.73 -20.47
C ASN A 34 -13.61 -7.52 -21.21
N ILE A 35 -13.75 -6.41 -21.93
CA ILE A 35 -14.91 -6.15 -22.81
C ILE A 35 -14.85 -7.02 -24.06
N VAL A 36 -13.69 -7.16 -24.70
CA VAL A 36 -13.48 -7.95 -25.91
C VAL A 36 -13.69 -9.45 -25.66
N ASP A 37 -13.17 -10.00 -24.57
CA ASP A 37 -13.42 -11.37 -24.08
C ASP A 37 -14.93 -11.62 -23.89
N SER A 38 -15.60 -10.72 -23.15
CA SER A 38 -17.07 -10.76 -22.96
C SER A 38 -17.85 -10.69 -24.29
N LEU A 39 -17.35 -9.93 -25.28
CA LEU A 39 -17.97 -9.82 -26.60
C LEU A 39 -17.76 -11.06 -27.47
N PHE A 40 -16.59 -11.71 -27.38
CA PHE A 40 -16.35 -12.96 -28.12
C PHE A 40 -17.14 -14.13 -27.52
N VAL A 41 -17.18 -14.27 -26.18
CA VAL A 41 -18.01 -15.28 -25.53
C VAL A 41 -19.50 -15.02 -25.77
N GLY A 42 -19.97 -13.77 -25.66
CA GLY A 42 -21.37 -13.42 -25.96
C GLY A 42 -21.76 -13.58 -27.44
N ARG A 43 -20.80 -13.60 -28.37
CA ARG A 43 -21.04 -13.97 -29.78
C ARG A 43 -21.05 -15.48 -30.02
N TYR A 44 -20.48 -16.26 -29.10
CA TYR A 44 -20.44 -17.71 -29.15
C TYR A 44 -21.71 -18.33 -28.55
N SER A 45 -22.08 -17.92 -27.33
CA SER A 45 -23.33 -18.35 -26.70
C SER A 45 -23.86 -17.38 -25.64
N ASP A 46 -25.18 -17.21 -25.59
CA ASP A 46 -25.88 -16.42 -24.54
C ASP A 46 -25.75 -17.08 -23.16
N SER A 47 -25.72 -18.42 -23.12
CA SER A 47 -25.40 -19.23 -21.93
C SER A 47 -24.01 -18.90 -21.39
N GLY A 48 -23.02 -18.73 -22.26
CA GLY A 48 -21.64 -18.45 -21.89
C GLY A 48 -21.46 -17.08 -21.22
N LEU A 49 -22.15 -16.04 -21.69
CA LEU A 49 -22.13 -14.71 -21.05
C LEU A 49 -22.75 -14.74 -19.64
N THR A 50 -23.77 -15.59 -19.44
CA THR A 50 -24.38 -15.80 -18.13
C THR A 50 -23.43 -16.56 -17.20
N ALA A 51 -22.73 -17.58 -17.72
CA ALA A 51 -21.73 -18.33 -16.96
C ALA A 51 -20.52 -17.48 -16.52
N LEU A 52 -19.99 -16.62 -17.40
CA LEU A 52 -18.96 -15.63 -17.05
C LEU A 52 -19.42 -14.76 -15.87
N SER A 53 -20.65 -14.25 -15.94
CA SER A 53 -21.23 -13.37 -14.92
C SER A 53 -21.36 -14.07 -13.56
N ILE A 54 -21.68 -15.37 -13.55
CA ILE A 54 -21.74 -16.20 -12.33
C ILE A 54 -20.33 -16.46 -11.76
N VAL A 55 -19.31 -16.67 -12.58
CA VAL A 55 -17.92 -16.92 -12.11
C VAL A 55 -17.22 -15.65 -11.63
N TYR A 56 -17.56 -14.48 -12.17
CA TYR A 56 -16.89 -13.21 -11.89
C TYR A 56 -16.67 -12.85 -10.40
N PRO A 57 -17.64 -13.06 -9.47
CA PRO A 57 -17.42 -12.89 -8.02
C PRO A 57 -16.27 -13.72 -7.45
N ILE A 58 -16.10 -14.97 -7.90
CA ILE A 58 -14.99 -15.85 -7.49
C ILE A 58 -13.66 -15.30 -8.03
N GLN A 59 -13.65 -14.83 -9.28
CA GLN A 59 -12.47 -14.21 -9.89
C GLN A 59 -12.06 -12.92 -9.16
N LEU A 60 -13.02 -12.10 -8.70
CA LEU A 60 -12.73 -10.94 -7.86
C LEU A 60 -12.09 -11.32 -6.52
N LEU A 61 -12.55 -12.40 -5.87
CA LEU A 61 -11.93 -12.92 -4.64
C LEU A 61 -10.50 -13.45 -4.89
N MET A 62 -10.27 -14.09 -6.04
CA MET A 62 -8.94 -14.53 -6.47
C MET A 62 -7.98 -13.34 -6.61
N ILE A 63 -8.43 -12.30 -7.33
CA ILE A 63 -7.68 -11.05 -7.53
C ILE A 63 -7.44 -10.35 -6.19
N ALA A 64 -8.44 -10.28 -5.30
CA ALA A 64 -8.32 -9.70 -3.97
C ALA A 64 -7.20 -10.36 -3.16
N LEU A 65 -7.12 -11.70 -3.17
CA LEU A 65 -6.10 -12.47 -2.46
C LEU A 65 -4.70 -12.29 -3.08
N ALA A 66 -4.59 -12.38 -4.41
CA ALA A 66 -3.33 -12.23 -5.14
C ALA A 66 -2.75 -10.81 -5.00
N VAL A 67 -3.55 -9.79 -5.33
CA VAL A 67 -3.14 -8.37 -5.27
C VAL A 67 -2.93 -7.92 -3.83
N GLY A 68 -3.80 -8.32 -2.89
CA GLY A 68 -3.69 -7.92 -1.49
C GLY A 68 -2.47 -8.51 -0.78
N THR A 69 -2.15 -9.78 -1.04
CA THR A 69 -0.88 -10.40 -0.62
C THR A 69 0.32 -9.65 -1.23
N GLY A 70 0.25 -9.34 -2.53
CA GLY A 70 1.26 -8.53 -3.22
C GLY A 70 1.44 -7.14 -2.61
N VAL A 71 0.36 -6.45 -2.22
CA VAL A 71 0.40 -5.16 -1.50
C VAL A 71 1.08 -5.31 -0.13
N GLY A 72 0.82 -6.40 0.59
CA GLY A 72 1.53 -6.74 1.83
C GLY A 72 3.04 -6.89 1.62
N ILE A 73 3.45 -7.63 0.58
CA ILE A 73 4.87 -7.81 0.18
C ILE A 73 5.48 -6.47 -0.22
N ASN A 74 4.83 -5.70 -1.10
CA ASN A 74 5.30 -4.39 -1.55
C ASN A 74 5.58 -3.46 -0.36
N THR A 75 4.63 -3.41 0.58
CA THR A 75 4.72 -2.61 1.79
C THR A 75 5.88 -3.06 2.66
N ALA A 76 5.99 -4.36 2.95
CA ALA A 76 7.08 -4.92 3.76
C ALA A 76 8.46 -4.72 3.10
N MET A 77 8.57 -4.91 1.79
CA MET A 77 9.81 -4.70 1.03
C MET A 77 10.24 -3.23 1.06
N ALA A 78 9.33 -2.33 0.69
CA ALA A 78 9.62 -0.91 0.69
C ALA A 78 9.97 -0.41 2.11
N ALA A 79 9.41 -1.03 3.17
CA ALA A 79 9.79 -0.78 4.56
C ALA A 79 11.26 -1.12 4.84
N ARG A 80 11.70 -2.30 4.40
CA ARG A 80 13.06 -2.81 4.63
C ARG A 80 14.09 -2.11 3.75
N PHE A 81 13.80 -1.90 2.48
CA PHE A 81 14.58 -0.96 1.66
C PHE A 81 14.59 0.44 2.25
N GLY A 82 13.57 0.79 3.04
CA GLY A 82 13.51 2.05 3.72
C GLY A 82 14.62 2.22 4.72
N VAL A 83 14.71 1.28 5.66
CA VAL A 83 15.79 1.23 6.65
C VAL A 83 17.16 0.83 6.11
N GLY A 84 17.40 0.90 4.79
CA GLY A 84 18.63 0.45 4.13
C GLY A 84 18.83 -1.09 4.11
N GLN A 85 17.91 -1.86 4.68
CA GLN A 85 18.03 -3.31 4.90
C GLN A 85 17.64 -4.10 3.65
N LYS A 86 18.39 -3.91 2.55
CA LYS A 86 18.15 -4.54 1.25
C LYS A 86 17.97 -6.06 1.34
N ASN A 87 18.89 -6.76 2.02
CA ASN A 87 18.83 -8.22 2.17
C ASN A 87 17.49 -8.68 2.79
N LYS A 88 17.00 -7.98 3.82
CA LYS A 88 15.71 -8.29 4.45
C LYS A 88 14.50 -7.91 3.59
N ALA A 89 14.65 -7.00 2.64
CA ALA A 89 13.62 -6.73 1.63
C ALA A 89 13.58 -7.87 0.60
N ASP A 90 14.75 -8.30 0.13
CA ASP A 90 14.86 -9.43 -0.80
C ASP A 90 14.37 -10.76 -0.14
N GLU A 91 14.46 -10.93 1.18
CA GLU A 91 13.77 -12.03 1.91
C GLU A 91 12.24 -12.03 1.69
N PHE A 92 11.56 -10.87 1.73
CA PHE A 92 10.12 -10.79 1.49
C PHE A 92 9.76 -11.12 0.03
N ALA A 93 10.57 -10.69 -0.93
CA ALA A 93 10.42 -11.08 -2.32
C ALA A 93 10.64 -12.59 -2.54
N GLY A 94 11.64 -13.16 -1.85
CA GLY A 94 11.97 -14.58 -1.87
C GLY A 94 10.87 -15.45 -1.27
N VAL A 95 10.22 -15.01 -0.18
CA VAL A 95 9.01 -15.64 0.37
C VAL A 95 7.79 -15.44 -0.53
N GLY A 96 7.72 -14.32 -1.26
CA GLY A 96 6.58 -13.97 -2.10
C GLY A 96 6.25 -14.99 -3.18
N THR A 97 7.26 -15.53 -3.86
CA THR A 97 7.06 -16.53 -4.94
C THR A 97 6.46 -17.86 -4.44
N PRO A 98 7.03 -18.56 -3.44
CA PRO A 98 6.41 -19.76 -2.88
C PRO A 98 5.08 -19.48 -2.15
N LEU A 99 4.89 -18.28 -1.58
CA LEU A 99 3.59 -17.87 -1.05
C LEU A 99 2.53 -17.72 -2.16
N ALA A 100 2.91 -17.19 -3.33
CA ALA A 100 2.04 -17.12 -4.51
C ALA A 100 1.54 -18.51 -4.92
N VAL A 101 2.48 -19.48 -5.02
CA VAL A 101 2.17 -20.87 -5.38
C VAL A 101 1.30 -21.55 -4.32
N LEU A 102 1.58 -21.33 -3.03
CA LEU A 102 0.76 -21.88 -1.94
C LEU A 102 -0.68 -21.32 -1.98
N LEU A 103 -0.84 -20.01 -2.14
CA LEU A 103 -2.17 -19.37 -2.18
C LEU A 103 -2.95 -19.76 -3.44
N TRP A 104 -2.27 -19.85 -4.58
CA TRP A 104 -2.84 -20.42 -5.79
C TRP A 104 -3.32 -21.86 -5.57
N ALA A 105 -2.48 -22.74 -5.01
CA ALA A 105 -2.83 -24.15 -4.81
C ALA A 105 -4.04 -24.33 -3.88
N ILE A 106 -4.11 -23.54 -2.79
CA ILE A 106 -5.28 -23.50 -1.90
C ILE A 106 -6.53 -23.01 -2.65
N PHE A 107 -6.41 -21.95 -3.45
CA PHE A 107 -7.52 -21.39 -4.21
C PHE A 107 -8.00 -22.33 -5.33
N ALA A 108 -7.09 -23.00 -6.02
CA ALA A 108 -7.37 -23.99 -7.06
C ALA A 108 -8.14 -25.20 -6.50
N LEU A 109 -7.67 -25.74 -5.36
CA LEU A 109 -8.35 -26.84 -4.66
C LEU A 109 -9.75 -26.42 -4.21
N MET A 110 -9.87 -25.23 -3.62
CA MET A 110 -11.14 -24.66 -3.17
C MET A 110 -12.12 -24.50 -4.34
N CYS A 111 -11.68 -23.90 -5.45
CA CYS A 111 -12.49 -23.75 -6.67
C CYS A 111 -12.91 -25.11 -7.24
N TRP A 112 -12.00 -26.08 -7.35
CA TRP A 112 -12.33 -27.40 -7.90
C TRP A 112 -13.47 -28.11 -7.17
N CYS A 113 -13.44 -28.05 -5.83
CA CYS A 113 -14.45 -28.64 -4.95
C CYS A 113 -15.75 -27.84 -4.92
N ILE A 114 -15.69 -26.50 -4.89
CA ILE A 114 -16.86 -25.64 -4.71
C ILE A 114 -17.63 -25.39 -6.02
N MET A 115 -16.96 -25.35 -7.18
CA MET A 115 -17.59 -24.89 -8.43
C MET A 115 -18.91 -25.61 -8.80
N PRO A 116 -19.05 -26.94 -8.67
CA PRO A 116 -20.32 -27.62 -8.99
C PRO A 116 -21.46 -27.22 -8.05
N ALA A 117 -21.18 -27.08 -6.75
CA ALA A 117 -22.18 -26.64 -5.78
C ALA A 117 -22.56 -25.17 -5.99
N TYR A 118 -21.56 -24.31 -6.22
CA TYR A 118 -21.79 -22.89 -6.51
C TYR A 118 -22.58 -22.66 -7.80
N ALA A 119 -22.29 -23.44 -8.86
CA ALA A 119 -23.06 -23.41 -10.11
C ALA A 119 -24.53 -23.78 -9.88
N GLY A 120 -24.81 -24.91 -9.21
CA GLY A 120 -26.17 -25.36 -8.90
C GLY A 120 -26.92 -24.48 -7.90
N MET A 121 -26.23 -23.69 -7.09
CA MET A 121 -26.83 -22.64 -6.26
C MET A 121 -27.15 -21.35 -7.04
N SER A 122 -26.46 -21.11 -8.16
CA SER A 122 -26.56 -19.86 -8.93
C SER A 122 -27.54 -19.93 -10.11
N THR A 123 -27.81 -21.13 -10.64
CA THR A 123 -28.76 -21.35 -11.74
C THR A 123 -29.28 -22.78 -11.75
N SER A 124 -30.47 -22.98 -12.32
CA SER A 124 -31.08 -24.29 -12.52
C SER A 124 -30.91 -24.83 -13.95
N SER A 125 -30.31 -24.06 -14.86
CA SER A 125 -30.07 -24.49 -16.26
C SER A 125 -28.86 -25.45 -16.33
N PRO A 126 -29.02 -26.70 -16.81
CA PRO A 126 -27.91 -27.66 -16.89
C PRO A 126 -26.76 -27.21 -17.80
N GLU A 127 -27.07 -26.48 -18.87
CA GLU A 127 -26.09 -25.91 -19.80
C GLU A 127 -25.21 -24.87 -19.09
N ILE A 128 -25.84 -23.87 -18.45
CA ILE A 128 -25.13 -22.80 -17.73
C ILE A 128 -24.35 -23.38 -16.53
N ILE A 129 -24.87 -24.40 -15.85
CA ILE A 129 -24.11 -25.13 -14.80
C ILE A 129 -22.82 -25.73 -15.40
N THR A 130 -22.91 -26.35 -16.57
CA THR A 130 -21.77 -26.98 -17.24
C THR A 130 -20.73 -25.94 -17.67
N ASP A 131 -21.17 -24.80 -18.21
CA ASP A 131 -20.30 -23.69 -18.60
C ASP A 131 -19.60 -23.04 -17.38
N VAL A 132 -20.35 -22.76 -16.30
CA VAL A 132 -19.80 -22.22 -15.04
C VAL A 132 -18.76 -23.17 -14.45
N VAL A 133 -19.04 -24.48 -14.44
CA VAL A 133 -18.09 -25.49 -13.94
C VAL A 133 -16.87 -25.59 -14.83
N THR A 134 -17.02 -25.52 -16.15
CA THR A 134 -15.91 -25.61 -17.11
C THR A 134 -15.00 -24.39 -17.05
N TYR A 135 -15.54 -23.19 -17.26
CA TYR A 135 -14.79 -21.93 -17.20
C TYR A 135 -14.19 -21.71 -15.81
N GLY A 136 -15.00 -21.88 -14.75
CA GLY A 136 -14.58 -21.68 -13.37
C GLY A 136 -13.48 -22.63 -12.91
N ARG A 137 -13.47 -23.89 -13.36
CA ARG A 137 -12.39 -24.84 -13.05
C ARG A 137 -11.12 -24.53 -13.82
N ILE A 138 -11.20 -24.15 -15.11
CA ILE A 138 -10.01 -23.78 -15.89
C ILE A 138 -9.35 -22.55 -15.27
N ILE A 139 -10.11 -21.49 -14.99
CA ILE A 139 -9.60 -20.29 -14.30
C ILE A 139 -9.05 -20.67 -12.92
N GLY A 140 -9.84 -21.35 -12.09
CA GLY A 140 -9.43 -21.70 -10.72
C GLY A 140 -8.14 -22.52 -10.65
N ILE A 141 -7.99 -23.52 -11.52
CA ILE A 141 -6.79 -24.38 -11.55
C ILE A 141 -5.63 -23.68 -12.24
N PHE A 142 -5.78 -23.08 -13.42
CA PHE A 142 -4.62 -22.68 -14.22
C PHE A 142 -4.19 -21.20 -14.04
N SER A 143 -4.94 -20.37 -13.30
CA SER A 143 -4.55 -18.98 -12.99
C SER A 143 -3.38 -18.81 -11.99
N PHE A 144 -2.40 -19.74 -11.96
CA PHE A 144 -1.16 -19.55 -11.20
C PHE A 144 -0.37 -18.33 -11.71
N GLY A 145 -0.50 -18.01 -13.00
CA GLY A 145 0.05 -16.80 -13.62
C GLY A 145 -0.43 -15.53 -12.93
N LEU A 146 -1.72 -15.43 -12.55
CA LEU A 146 -2.26 -14.26 -11.85
C LEU A 146 -1.59 -14.03 -10.49
N PHE A 147 -1.41 -15.10 -9.70
CA PHE A 147 -0.77 -15.01 -8.38
C PHE A 147 0.72 -14.62 -8.49
N LEU A 148 1.43 -15.21 -9.45
CA LEU A 148 2.83 -14.90 -9.72
C LEU A 148 3.00 -13.47 -10.25
N GLU A 149 2.24 -13.07 -11.28
CA GLU A 149 2.24 -11.71 -11.82
C GLU A 149 1.92 -10.69 -10.72
N SER A 150 0.83 -10.88 -9.97
CA SER A 150 0.40 -9.91 -8.95
C SER A 150 1.49 -9.67 -7.91
N ILE A 151 2.15 -10.73 -7.44
CA ILE A 151 3.21 -10.62 -6.44
C ILE A 151 4.50 -10.06 -7.06
N TRP A 152 4.91 -10.51 -8.23
CA TRP A 152 6.11 -10.04 -8.92
C TRP A 152 6.00 -8.57 -9.36
N THR A 153 4.84 -8.16 -9.90
CA THR A 153 4.51 -6.76 -10.18
C THR A 153 4.61 -5.91 -8.92
N LYS A 154 4.10 -6.38 -7.78
CA LYS A 154 4.18 -5.66 -6.51
C LYS A 154 5.61 -5.59 -5.95
N ILE A 155 6.44 -6.61 -6.18
CA ILE A 155 7.89 -6.59 -5.91
C ILE A 155 8.61 -5.54 -6.78
N LEU A 156 8.30 -5.46 -8.08
CA LEU A 156 8.87 -4.44 -8.98
C LEU A 156 8.45 -3.02 -8.61
N GLN A 157 7.17 -2.82 -8.28
CA GLN A 157 6.66 -1.55 -7.77
C GLN A 157 7.37 -1.12 -6.45
N ALA A 158 7.76 -2.07 -5.58
CA ALA A 158 8.53 -1.77 -4.37
C ALA A 158 9.98 -1.34 -4.66
N ASN A 159 10.54 -1.81 -5.78
CA ASN A 159 11.82 -1.35 -6.32
C ASN A 159 11.71 0.00 -7.06
N GLY A 160 10.49 0.51 -7.30
CA GLY A 160 10.22 1.72 -8.07
C GLY A 160 10.10 1.50 -9.59
N ASP A 161 10.15 0.26 -10.07
CA ASP A 161 9.92 -0.06 -11.49
C ASP A 161 8.42 -0.17 -11.77
N MET A 162 7.83 0.92 -12.22
CA MET A 162 6.44 0.99 -12.67
C MET A 162 6.28 0.61 -14.16
N LYS A 163 7.37 0.58 -14.94
CA LYS A 163 7.31 0.41 -16.41
C LYS A 163 7.23 -1.05 -16.81
N THR A 164 7.98 -1.93 -16.15
CA THR A 164 7.99 -3.36 -16.49
C THR A 164 6.65 -4.03 -16.20
N PRO A 165 6.00 -3.83 -15.03
CA PRO A 165 4.64 -4.33 -14.79
C PRO A 165 3.63 -3.88 -15.84
N MET A 166 3.68 -2.59 -16.19
CA MET A 166 2.79 -1.98 -17.17
C MET A 166 2.94 -2.62 -18.56
N ALA A 167 4.17 -2.84 -19.02
CA ALA A 167 4.44 -3.51 -20.29
C ALA A 167 4.02 -5.00 -20.26
N ALA A 168 4.21 -5.69 -19.14
CA ALA A 168 3.81 -7.08 -18.96
C ALA A 168 2.28 -7.26 -18.99
N GLN A 169 1.53 -6.36 -18.36
CA GLN A 169 0.06 -6.36 -18.36
C GLN A 169 -0.50 -6.07 -19.75
N ILE A 170 0.09 -5.12 -20.48
CA ILE A 170 -0.25 -4.86 -21.89
C ILE A 170 0.04 -6.09 -22.76
N LEU A 171 1.20 -6.75 -22.57
CA LEU A 171 1.56 -7.95 -23.32
C LEU A 171 0.56 -9.09 -23.08
N GLY A 172 0.25 -9.38 -21.81
CA GLY A 172 -0.72 -10.42 -21.44
C GLY A 172 -2.14 -10.13 -21.99
N ALA A 173 -2.59 -8.87 -21.92
CA ALA A 173 -3.86 -8.43 -22.50
C ALA A 173 -3.91 -8.62 -24.02
N VAL A 174 -2.86 -8.22 -24.73
CA VAL A 174 -2.77 -8.40 -26.20
C VAL A 174 -2.71 -9.88 -26.56
N THR A 175 -2.00 -10.71 -25.80
CA THR A 175 -1.98 -12.16 -26.00
C THR A 175 -3.38 -12.77 -25.83
N ASN A 176 -4.14 -12.38 -24.80
CA ASN A 176 -5.51 -12.84 -24.60
C ASN A 176 -6.43 -12.42 -25.76
N ILE A 177 -6.45 -11.13 -26.14
CA ILE A 177 -7.25 -10.61 -27.29
C ILE A 177 -6.97 -11.38 -28.59
N ILE A 178 -5.73 -11.81 -28.84
CA ILE A 178 -5.37 -12.58 -30.04
C ILE A 178 -5.80 -14.05 -29.92
N LEU A 179 -5.69 -14.65 -28.74
CA LEU A 179 -6.04 -16.05 -28.51
C LEU A 179 -7.54 -16.31 -28.38
N ASP A 180 -8.32 -15.34 -27.88
CA ASP A 180 -9.77 -15.46 -27.74
C ASP A 180 -10.47 -15.91 -29.04
N PRO A 181 -10.35 -15.20 -30.18
CA PRO A 181 -11.04 -15.61 -31.40
C PRO A 181 -10.46 -16.90 -32.01
N LEU A 182 -9.19 -17.24 -31.73
CA LEU A 182 -8.56 -18.48 -32.19
C LEU A 182 -9.12 -19.69 -31.44
N LEU A 183 -9.27 -19.60 -30.11
CA LEU A 183 -9.69 -20.72 -29.27
C LEU A 183 -11.21 -20.82 -29.09
N ILE A 184 -11.93 -19.68 -29.07
CA ILE A 184 -13.40 -19.68 -28.94
C ILE A 184 -14.04 -20.23 -30.22
N PHE A 185 -13.65 -19.70 -31.40
CA PHE A 185 -14.28 -20.04 -32.69
C PHE A 185 -13.49 -21.05 -33.55
N GLY A 186 -12.41 -21.65 -33.04
CA GLY A 186 -11.60 -22.63 -33.79
C GLY A 186 -10.93 -22.09 -35.06
N LEU A 187 -10.60 -20.79 -35.09
CA LEU A 187 -9.99 -20.18 -36.28
C LEU A 187 -8.57 -20.70 -36.52
N TRP A 188 -8.13 -20.67 -37.77
CA TRP A 188 -6.78 -21.11 -38.20
C TRP A 188 -6.42 -22.57 -37.85
N GLY A 189 -7.43 -23.45 -37.78
CA GLY A 189 -7.23 -24.89 -37.54
C GLY A 189 -7.05 -25.27 -36.08
N PHE A 190 -7.30 -24.35 -35.14
CA PHE A 190 -7.50 -24.69 -33.74
C PHE A 190 -8.84 -25.40 -33.54
N PRO A 191 -8.99 -26.26 -32.53
CA PRO A 191 -10.29 -26.79 -32.15
C PRO A 191 -11.20 -25.65 -31.63
N GLU A 192 -12.48 -25.74 -31.93
CA GLU A 192 -13.52 -24.89 -31.33
C GLU A 192 -13.71 -25.28 -29.87
N LEU A 193 -13.30 -24.42 -28.93
CA LEU A 193 -13.36 -24.68 -27.49
C LEU A 193 -14.40 -23.80 -26.78
N GLY A 194 -15.08 -22.90 -27.49
CA GLY A 194 -16.13 -22.04 -26.93
C GLY A 194 -15.69 -21.32 -25.65
N ILE A 195 -16.51 -21.41 -24.59
CA ILE A 195 -16.21 -20.80 -23.29
C ILE A 195 -14.92 -21.35 -22.63
N ALA A 196 -14.54 -22.61 -22.89
CA ALA A 196 -13.27 -23.16 -22.41
C ALA A 196 -12.08 -22.48 -23.11
N GLY A 197 -12.24 -22.10 -24.38
CA GLY A 197 -11.25 -21.33 -25.15
C GLY A 197 -10.94 -19.97 -24.51
N ALA A 198 -11.98 -19.23 -24.11
CA ALA A 198 -11.86 -17.95 -23.40
C ALA A 198 -11.10 -18.09 -22.06
N ALA A 199 -11.42 -19.12 -21.28
CA ALA A 199 -10.72 -19.41 -20.03
C ALA A 199 -9.22 -19.71 -20.26
N ILE A 200 -8.90 -20.50 -21.29
CA ILE A 200 -7.53 -20.86 -21.66
C ILE A 200 -6.75 -19.62 -22.15
N ALA A 201 -7.35 -18.81 -23.02
CA ALA A 201 -6.74 -17.57 -23.51
C ALA A 201 -6.43 -16.57 -22.37
N THR A 202 -7.37 -16.41 -21.44
CA THR A 202 -7.20 -15.61 -20.21
C THR A 202 -6.01 -16.12 -19.37
N VAL A 203 -5.94 -17.44 -19.14
CA VAL A 203 -4.84 -18.08 -18.39
C VAL A 203 -3.50 -17.88 -19.08
N ILE A 204 -3.42 -18.05 -20.41
CA ILE A 204 -2.17 -17.85 -21.17
C ILE A 204 -1.74 -16.38 -21.09
N GLY A 205 -2.66 -15.42 -21.21
CA GLY A 205 -2.35 -13.99 -21.02
C GLY A 205 -1.75 -13.68 -19.65
N GLN A 206 -2.32 -14.26 -18.58
CA GLN A 206 -1.77 -14.14 -17.22
C GLN A 206 -0.37 -14.75 -17.08
N ILE A 207 -0.13 -15.93 -17.68
CA ILE A 207 1.17 -16.60 -17.66
C ILE A 207 2.21 -15.79 -18.42
N VAL A 208 1.88 -15.24 -19.59
CA VAL A 208 2.77 -14.37 -20.37
C VAL A 208 3.13 -13.10 -19.60
N ALA A 209 2.17 -12.46 -18.93
CA ALA A 209 2.43 -11.32 -18.06
C ALA A 209 3.35 -11.69 -16.88
N ALA A 210 3.13 -12.84 -16.24
CA ALA A 210 4.00 -13.35 -15.17
C ALA A 210 5.43 -13.59 -15.66
N LEU A 211 5.61 -14.25 -16.80
CA LEU A 211 6.92 -14.51 -17.41
C LEU A 211 7.67 -13.21 -17.75
N ALA A 212 6.97 -12.18 -18.24
CA ALA A 212 7.54 -10.89 -18.57
C ALA A 212 8.10 -10.15 -17.33
N VAL A 213 7.47 -10.26 -16.16
CA VAL A 213 8.00 -9.67 -14.90
C VAL A 213 9.01 -10.58 -14.18
N MET A 214 8.93 -11.91 -14.37
CA MET A 214 9.70 -12.93 -13.65
C MET A 214 11.20 -12.59 -13.56
N ARG A 215 11.86 -12.31 -14.68
CA ARG A 215 13.33 -12.12 -14.73
C ARG A 215 13.84 -11.00 -13.83
N LYS A 216 13.05 -9.92 -13.64
CA LYS A 216 13.43 -8.80 -12.75
C LYS A 216 12.93 -8.99 -11.31
N ALA A 217 11.79 -9.67 -11.14
CA ALA A 217 11.09 -9.78 -9.86
C ALA A 217 11.55 -10.97 -9.00
N LEU A 218 11.96 -12.08 -9.63
CA LEU A 218 12.36 -13.29 -8.93
C LEU A 218 13.57 -13.01 -8.01
N ARG A 219 13.51 -13.55 -6.78
CA ARG A 219 14.57 -13.47 -5.77
C ARG A 219 14.77 -14.84 -5.14
N LYS A 220 15.99 -15.10 -4.67
CA LYS A 220 16.33 -16.35 -3.97
C LYS A 220 15.48 -16.46 -2.69
N SER A 221 14.85 -17.61 -2.48
CA SER A 221 14.08 -17.82 -1.26
C SER A 221 15.00 -17.86 -0.03
N PRO A 222 14.61 -17.24 1.11
CA PRO A 222 15.36 -17.35 2.36
C PRO A 222 15.15 -18.70 3.05
N SER A 223 15.79 -18.90 4.20
CA SER A 223 15.62 -20.12 5.00
C SER A 223 14.18 -20.28 5.51
N LEU A 224 13.68 -21.52 5.52
CA LEU A 224 12.33 -21.88 5.98
C LEU A 224 12.00 -21.36 7.38
N SER A 225 12.98 -21.28 8.27
CA SER A 225 12.87 -20.71 9.63
C SER A 225 12.33 -19.27 9.68
N VAL A 226 12.46 -18.51 8.58
CA VAL A 226 12.06 -17.10 8.50
C VAL A 226 10.64 -16.93 7.92
N TYR A 227 10.10 -17.96 7.25
CA TYR A 227 8.81 -17.90 6.54
C TYR A 227 7.65 -17.49 7.44
N HIS A 228 7.41 -18.18 8.55
CA HIS A 228 6.26 -17.91 9.45
C HIS A 228 6.17 -16.43 9.85
N ARG A 229 7.31 -15.85 10.24
CA ARG A 229 7.41 -14.43 10.63
C ARG A 229 7.16 -13.48 9.45
N ARG A 230 7.69 -13.79 8.26
CA ARG A 230 7.51 -12.96 7.05
C ARG A 230 6.09 -13.03 6.53
N ILE A 231 5.48 -14.22 6.49
CA ILE A 231 4.09 -14.45 6.07
C ILE A 231 3.12 -13.71 7.00
N ALA A 232 3.29 -13.82 8.32
CA ALA A 232 2.47 -13.08 9.28
C ALA A 232 2.60 -11.54 9.12
N GLU A 233 3.81 -11.04 8.82
CA GLU A 233 4.04 -9.61 8.53
C GLU A 233 3.43 -9.18 7.19
N ILE A 234 3.50 -10.01 6.14
CA ILE A 234 2.85 -9.79 4.84
C ILE A 234 1.33 -9.69 5.02
N PHE A 235 0.69 -10.68 5.65
CA PHE A 235 -0.76 -10.67 5.84
C PHE A 235 -1.21 -9.54 6.77
N ARG A 236 -0.46 -9.19 7.83
CA ARG A 236 -0.82 -8.03 8.67
C ARG A 236 -0.76 -6.68 7.93
N LEU A 237 -0.08 -6.61 6.79
CA LEU A 237 -0.04 -5.43 5.92
C LEU A 237 -1.00 -5.55 4.72
N GLY A 238 -1.26 -6.77 4.23
CA GLY A 238 -2.10 -7.06 3.07
C GLY A 238 -3.59 -7.25 3.38
N ILE A 239 -3.96 -7.81 4.55
CA ILE A 239 -5.35 -8.08 4.95
C ILE A 239 -6.28 -6.86 4.79
N PRO A 240 -5.89 -5.63 5.19
CA PRO A 240 -6.75 -4.47 4.95
C PRO A 240 -7.08 -4.25 3.47
N ASN A 241 -6.13 -4.53 2.56
CA ASN A 241 -6.38 -4.46 1.12
C ASN A 241 -7.20 -5.64 0.60
N ILE A 242 -6.95 -6.87 1.08
CA ILE A 242 -7.76 -8.06 0.75
C ILE A 242 -9.21 -7.82 1.16
N LEU A 243 -9.46 -7.32 2.37
CA LEU A 243 -10.80 -7.00 2.88
C LEU A 243 -11.45 -5.85 2.09
N MET A 244 -10.71 -4.80 1.74
CA MET A 244 -11.24 -3.72 0.91
C MET A 244 -11.66 -4.20 -0.49
N GLN A 245 -10.88 -5.09 -1.11
CA GLN A 245 -11.21 -5.68 -2.42
C GLN A 245 -12.38 -6.67 -2.32
N ALA A 246 -12.36 -7.58 -1.33
CA ALA A 246 -13.45 -8.53 -1.11
C ALA A 246 -14.77 -7.84 -0.74
N ALA A 247 -14.73 -6.73 0.01
CA ALA A 247 -15.90 -5.91 0.33
C ALA A 247 -16.58 -5.36 -0.92
N TYR A 248 -15.86 -5.17 -2.04
CA TYR A 248 -16.47 -4.77 -3.31
C TYR A 248 -17.38 -5.87 -3.88
N THR A 249 -16.96 -7.13 -3.79
CA THR A 249 -17.78 -8.30 -4.19
C THR A 249 -19.04 -8.40 -3.34
N PHE A 250 -18.92 -8.31 -2.01
CA PHE A 250 -20.07 -8.38 -1.09
C PHE A 250 -21.04 -7.20 -1.27
N TYR A 251 -20.52 -6.00 -1.55
CA TYR A 251 -21.30 -4.81 -1.88
C TYR A 251 -22.16 -5.01 -3.14
N ILE A 252 -21.55 -5.42 -4.26
CA ILE A 252 -22.27 -5.66 -5.51
C ILE A 252 -23.31 -6.77 -5.35
N PHE A 253 -22.93 -7.87 -4.69
CA PHE A 253 -23.85 -8.97 -4.38
C PHE A 253 -25.04 -8.51 -3.53
N GLY A 254 -24.81 -7.73 -2.48
CA GLY A 254 -25.87 -7.17 -1.63
C GLY A 254 -26.82 -6.25 -2.39
N LEU A 255 -26.31 -5.38 -3.27
CA LEU A 255 -27.16 -4.55 -4.13
C LEU A 255 -27.99 -5.39 -5.13
N ASN A 256 -27.39 -6.41 -5.75
CA ASN A 256 -28.10 -7.30 -6.67
C ASN A 256 -29.23 -8.06 -5.97
N LEU A 257 -29.01 -8.59 -4.76
CA LEU A 257 -30.05 -9.24 -3.95
C LEU A 257 -31.21 -8.31 -3.59
N ILE A 258 -30.94 -7.02 -3.40
CA ILE A 258 -31.99 -6.01 -3.15
C ILE A 258 -32.75 -5.70 -4.44
N LEU A 259 -32.06 -5.59 -5.58
CA LEU A 259 -32.68 -5.31 -6.87
C LEU A 259 -33.51 -6.48 -7.41
N SER A 260 -33.09 -7.72 -7.15
CA SER A 260 -33.85 -8.92 -7.56
C SER A 260 -35.20 -9.06 -6.85
N THR A 261 -35.47 -8.30 -5.77
CA THR A 261 -36.82 -8.25 -5.19
C THR A 261 -37.80 -7.37 -5.98
N PHE A 262 -37.32 -6.62 -6.98
CA PHE A 262 -38.16 -5.82 -7.88
C PHE A 262 -38.33 -6.50 -9.24
N SER A 263 -37.23 -6.72 -9.97
CA SER A 263 -37.21 -7.47 -11.22
C SER A 263 -35.78 -7.76 -11.70
N ASP A 264 -35.65 -8.73 -12.60
CA ASP A 264 -34.37 -9.06 -13.24
C ASP A 264 -33.82 -7.88 -14.06
N GLN A 265 -34.69 -7.09 -14.71
CA GLN A 265 -34.29 -5.88 -15.45
C GLN A 265 -33.60 -4.85 -14.56
N ALA A 266 -33.95 -4.77 -13.27
CA ALA A 266 -33.29 -3.89 -12.33
C ALA A 266 -31.86 -4.36 -12.01
N VAL A 267 -31.66 -5.67 -11.85
CA VAL A 267 -30.34 -6.30 -11.70
C VAL A 267 -29.48 -6.07 -12.95
N THR A 268 -30.03 -6.32 -14.14
CA THR A 268 -29.38 -6.04 -15.43
C THR A 268 -28.97 -4.58 -15.55
N THR A 269 -29.84 -3.65 -15.15
CA THR A 269 -29.56 -2.20 -15.14
C THR A 269 -28.31 -1.87 -14.31
N LEU A 270 -28.18 -2.45 -13.11
CA LEU A 270 -27.01 -2.23 -12.26
C LEU A 270 -25.74 -2.83 -12.88
N GLY A 271 -25.84 -3.97 -13.57
CA GLY A 271 -24.75 -4.53 -14.38
C GLY A 271 -24.29 -3.59 -15.51
N LEU A 272 -25.23 -3.01 -16.26
CA LEU A 272 -24.92 -2.04 -17.32
C LEU A 272 -24.30 -0.75 -16.77
N TYR A 273 -24.72 -0.30 -15.58
CA TYR A 273 -24.07 0.78 -14.86
C TYR A 273 -22.58 0.49 -14.64
N TYR A 274 -22.22 -0.66 -14.04
CA TYR A 274 -20.82 -0.98 -13.77
C TYR A 274 -19.94 -1.06 -15.03
N LYS A 275 -20.50 -1.53 -16.16
CA LYS A 275 -19.82 -1.52 -17.46
C LYS A 275 -19.47 -0.09 -17.89
N TRP A 276 -20.43 0.84 -17.85
CA TRP A 276 -20.19 2.26 -18.18
C TRP A 276 -19.29 2.97 -17.16
N GLN A 277 -19.51 2.74 -15.86
CA GLN A 277 -18.74 3.29 -14.75
C GLN A 277 -17.24 3.05 -14.94
N THR A 278 -16.87 1.85 -15.39
CA THR A 278 -15.47 1.40 -15.54
C THR A 278 -14.64 2.36 -16.40
N PHE A 279 -15.19 2.90 -17.50
CA PHE A 279 -14.50 3.85 -18.37
C PHE A 279 -14.11 5.17 -17.65
N PHE A 280 -14.97 5.68 -16.77
CA PHE A 280 -14.71 6.90 -16.00
C PHE A 280 -13.82 6.65 -14.77
N PHE A 281 -13.92 5.46 -14.17
CA PHE A 281 -13.21 5.13 -12.94
C PHE A 281 -11.76 4.74 -13.18
N ILE A 282 -11.42 4.16 -14.34
CA ILE A 282 -10.05 3.75 -14.64
C ILE A 282 -9.07 4.94 -14.63
N PRO A 283 -9.35 6.07 -15.31
CA PRO A 283 -8.43 7.20 -15.24
C PRO A 283 -8.33 7.79 -13.82
N LEU A 284 -9.42 7.77 -13.04
CA LEU A 284 -9.42 8.19 -11.63
C LEU A 284 -8.55 7.27 -10.75
N GLY A 285 -8.70 5.94 -10.86
CA GLY A 285 -7.93 4.94 -10.12
C GLY A 285 -6.44 4.89 -10.51
N SER A 286 -6.15 5.13 -11.79
CA SER A 286 -4.79 5.32 -12.28
C SER A 286 -4.13 6.56 -11.66
N MET A 287 -4.83 7.69 -11.59
CA MET A 287 -4.33 8.88 -10.88
C MET A 287 -4.14 8.61 -9.38
N GLN A 288 -5.05 7.89 -8.72
CA GLN A 288 -4.92 7.51 -7.30
C GLN A 288 -3.62 6.75 -7.05
N THR A 289 -3.26 5.81 -7.92
CA THR A 289 -1.99 5.08 -7.86
C THR A 289 -0.77 6.02 -7.99
N CYS A 290 -0.87 7.05 -8.82
CA CYS A 290 0.20 8.03 -9.04
C CYS A 290 0.39 9.05 -7.90
N ILE A 291 -0.65 9.42 -7.14
CA ILE A 291 -0.56 10.48 -6.13
C ILE A 291 0.08 10.02 -4.82
N VAL A 292 -0.03 8.73 -4.48
CA VAL A 292 0.54 8.14 -3.24
C VAL A 292 2.02 8.50 -3.06
N PRO A 293 2.96 8.17 -3.99
CA PRO A 293 4.37 8.49 -3.81
C PRO A 293 4.66 9.99 -3.73
N VAL A 294 3.85 10.85 -4.37
CA VAL A 294 4.02 12.31 -4.35
C VAL A 294 3.64 12.87 -2.98
N ILE A 295 2.51 12.44 -2.41
CA ILE A 295 2.04 12.85 -1.09
C ILE A 295 3.00 12.34 -0.01
N SER A 296 3.35 11.05 -0.05
CA SER A 296 4.30 10.44 0.89
C SER A 296 5.65 11.15 0.92
N PHE A 297 6.20 11.52 -0.25
CA PHE A 297 7.45 12.26 -0.34
C PHE A 297 7.35 13.65 0.31
N ASN A 298 6.33 14.42 -0.05
CA ASN A 298 6.20 15.80 0.43
C ASN A 298 5.83 15.90 1.92
N TYR A 299 5.09 14.92 2.46
CA TYR A 299 4.62 14.92 3.85
C TYR A 299 5.78 14.79 4.86
N ALA A 300 6.67 13.85 4.59
CA ALA A 300 7.91 13.63 5.32
C ALA A 300 8.95 14.74 5.16
N ALA A 301 8.92 15.46 4.04
CA ALA A 301 9.73 16.66 3.82
C ALA A 301 9.19 17.90 4.56
N ARG A 302 8.16 17.75 5.43
CA ARG A 302 7.30 18.82 5.95
C ARG A 302 6.78 19.82 4.91
N LYS A 303 6.76 19.44 3.63
CA LYS A 303 6.19 20.24 2.53
C LYS A 303 4.67 20.07 2.51
N ILE A 304 4.01 20.29 3.66
CA ILE A 304 2.56 20.18 3.87
C ILE A 304 1.78 20.98 2.83
N ARG A 305 2.27 22.17 2.46
CA ARG A 305 1.69 22.97 1.36
C ARG A 305 1.64 22.21 0.03
N ARG A 306 2.69 21.44 -0.32
CA ARG A 306 2.72 20.58 -1.51
C ARG A 306 1.82 19.35 -1.36
N CYS A 307 1.65 18.79 -0.15
CA CYS A 307 0.66 17.74 0.12
C CYS A 307 -0.77 18.25 -0.11
N LYS A 308 -1.13 19.42 0.45
CA LYS A 308 -2.42 20.08 0.22
C LYS A 308 -2.62 20.42 -1.25
N GLN A 309 -1.61 20.99 -1.93
CA GLN A 309 -1.66 21.23 -3.38
C GLN A 309 -1.86 19.93 -4.16
N THR A 310 -1.20 18.82 -3.79
CA THR A 310 -1.38 17.53 -4.49
C THR A 310 -2.78 16.98 -4.31
N LEU A 311 -3.31 16.99 -3.07
CA LEU A 311 -4.68 16.60 -2.79
C LEU A 311 -5.68 17.44 -3.59
N VAL A 312 -5.56 18.77 -3.54
CA VAL A 312 -6.46 19.69 -4.26
C VAL A 312 -6.34 19.52 -5.78
N THR A 313 -5.14 19.44 -6.36
CA THR A 313 -4.97 19.21 -7.81
C THR A 313 -5.59 17.89 -8.24
N SER A 314 -5.46 16.83 -7.43
CA SER A 314 -6.03 15.52 -7.73
C SER A 314 -7.56 15.51 -7.59
N VAL A 315 -8.11 16.19 -6.57
CA VAL A 315 -9.56 16.35 -6.40
C VAL A 315 -10.16 17.19 -7.54
N VAL A 316 -9.53 18.31 -7.92
CA VAL A 316 -9.99 19.14 -9.06
C VAL A 316 -9.92 18.37 -10.38
N PHE A 317 -8.81 17.66 -10.65
CA PHE A 317 -8.70 16.82 -11.85
C PHE A 317 -9.76 15.71 -11.86
N GLY A 318 -9.95 15.02 -10.73
CA GLY A 318 -10.94 13.97 -10.58
C GLY A 318 -12.36 14.49 -10.79
N MET A 319 -12.71 15.66 -10.24
CA MET A 319 -14.03 16.28 -10.43
C MET A 319 -14.23 16.76 -11.87
N ALA A 320 -13.21 17.28 -12.54
CA ALA A 320 -13.30 17.64 -13.96
C ALA A 320 -13.54 16.40 -14.85
N LEU A 321 -12.84 15.30 -14.58
CA LEU A 321 -13.06 14.00 -15.24
C LEU A 321 -14.47 13.46 -14.95
N MET A 322 -14.88 13.45 -13.69
CA MET A 322 -16.17 12.90 -13.28
C MET A 322 -17.36 13.77 -13.68
N ALA A 323 -17.18 15.08 -13.87
CA ALA A 323 -18.20 15.95 -14.45
C ALA A 323 -18.55 15.57 -15.90
N LEU A 324 -17.60 15.04 -16.68
CA LEU A 324 -17.90 14.44 -17.99
C LEU A 324 -18.78 13.19 -17.84
N GLY A 325 -18.49 12.36 -16.84
CA GLY A 325 -19.32 11.21 -16.49
C GLY A 325 -20.74 11.61 -16.07
N THR A 326 -20.87 12.57 -15.15
CA THR A 326 -22.16 13.16 -14.76
C THR A 326 -22.92 13.69 -15.98
N LEU A 327 -22.27 14.46 -16.86
CA LEU A 327 -22.90 15.01 -18.06
C LEU A 327 -23.47 13.90 -18.96
N CYS A 328 -22.69 12.85 -19.24
CA CYS A 328 -23.17 11.72 -20.04
C CYS A 328 -24.36 11.01 -19.38
N PHE A 329 -24.26 10.71 -18.08
CA PHE A 329 -25.30 10.00 -17.32
C PHE A 329 -26.60 10.81 -17.16
N GLU A 330 -26.52 12.14 -17.12
CA GLU A 330 -27.70 13.02 -17.09
C GLU A 330 -28.37 13.20 -18.46
N THR A 331 -27.56 13.48 -19.49
CA THR A 331 -28.05 13.94 -20.80
C THR A 331 -28.40 12.80 -21.76
N ILE A 332 -27.63 11.71 -21.77
CA ILE A 332 -27.75 10.63 -22.76
C ILE A 332 -27.83 9.20 -22.16
N PRO A 333 -28.49 8.95 -21.01
CA PRO A 333 -28.52 7.60 -20.43
C PRO A 333 -29.24 6.59 -21.32
N GLY A 334 -30.32 6.99 -22.02
CA GLY A 334 -31.04 6.12 -22.97
C GLY A 334 -30.13 5.60 -24.11
N PRO A 335 -29.47 6.48 -24.88
CA PRO A 335 -28.45 6.07 -25.86
C PRO A 335 -27.34 5.19 -25.28
N MET A 336 -26.84 5.50 -24.06
CA MET A 336 -25.83 4.67 -23.40
C MET A 336 -26.32 3.25 -23.07
N LEU A 337 -27.58 3.11 -22.65
CA LEU A 337 -28.18 1.79 -22.38
C LEU A 337 -28.45 1.02 -23.68
N HIS A 338 -28.90 1.71 -24.75
CA HIS A 338 -29.13 1.12 -26.06
C HIS A 338 -27.88 0.54 -26.76
N VAL A 339 -26.67 0.91 -26.32
CA VAL A 339 -25.43 0.24 -26.77
C VAL A 339 -25.38 -1.23 -26.32
N PHE A 340 -26.04 -1.59 -25.22
CA PHE A 340 -25.95 -2.92 -24.59
C PHE A 340 -27.29 -3.67 -24.49
N THR A 341 -28.44 -3.02 -24.66
CA THR A 341 -29.74 -3.68 -24.58
C THR A 341 -30.82 -3.00 -25.44
N SER A 342 -31.72 -3.82 -25.97
CA SER A 342 -32.94 -3.38 -26.63
C SER A 342 -34.19 -3.52 -25.74
N ASP A 343 -34.06 -4.02 -24.50
CA ASP A 343 -35.18 -4.15 -23.57
C ASP A 343 -35.64 -2.75 -23.09
N PRO A 344 -36.87 -2.31 -23.46
CA PRO A 344 -37.35 -0.98 -23.11
C PRO A 344 -37.49 -0.78 -21.60
N ARG A 345 -37.73 -1.85 -20.82
CA ARG A 345 -37.87 -1.77 -19.37
C ARG A 345 -36.53 -1.61 -18.66
N VAL A 346 -35.46 -2.23 -19.17
CA VAL A 346 -34.08 -1.96 -18.71
C VAL A 346 -33.68 -0.52 -19.07
N VAL A 347 -34.04 -0.03 -20.25
CA VAL A 347 -33.76 1.36 -20.65
C VAL A 347 -34.53 2.36 -19.80
N GLU A 348 -35.79 2.10 -19.45
CA GLU A 348 -36.60 2.94 -18.55
C GLU A 348 -36.00 3.00 -17.13
N ILE A 349 -35.79 1.84 -16.49
CA ILE A 349 -35.21 1.75 -15.14
C ILE A 349 -33.81 2.39 -15.10
N GLY A 350 -32.98 2.08 -16.11
CA GLY A 350 -31.64 2.63 -16.24
C GLY A 350 -31.59 4.11 -16.54
N SER A 351 -32.53 4.67 -17.31
CA SER A 351 -32.56 6.10 -17.59
C SER A 351 -32.85 6.93 -16.33
N VAL A 352 -33.63 6.39 -15.41
CA VAL A 352 -33.85 6.98 -14.09
C VAL A 352 -32.63 6.75 -13.19
N GLY A 353 -32.15 5.52 -13.09
CA GLY A 353 -31.03 5.16 -12.21
C GLY A 353 -29.71 5.86 -12.56
N PHE A 354 -29.40 6.00 -13.86
CA PHE A 354 -28.18 6.66 -14.32
C PHE A 354 -28.15 8.14 -13.91
N ARG A 355 -29.27 8.85 -13.92
CA ARG A 355 -29.32 10.25 -13.44
C ARG A 355 -28.99 10.34 -11.94
N PHE A 356 -29.70 9.58 -11.10
CA PHE A 356 -29.42 9.52 -9.66
C PHE A 356 -27.95 9.17 -9.35
N ILE A 357 -27.36 8.24 -10.10
CA ILE A 357 -25.95 7.86 -9.95
C ILE A 357 -25.00 8.94 -10.51
N GLY A 358 -25.33 9.60 -11.62
CA GLY A 358 -24.52 10.63 -12.27
C GLY A 358 -24.20 11.79 -11.34
N ILE A 359 -25.18 12.22 -10.53
CA ILE A 359 -25.01 13.22 -9.46
C ILE A 359 -23.95 12.79 -8.43
N SER A 360 -23.86 11.49 -8.13
CA SER A 360 -22.91 10.95 -7.14
C SER A 360 -21.43 11.03 -7.58
N PHE A 361 -21.16 11.13 -8.88
CA PHE A 361 -19.79 11.07 -9.41
C PHE A 361 -18.90 12.23 -8.92
N ILE A 362 -19.46 13.39 -8.60
CA ILE A 362 -18.70 14.53 -8.04
C ILE A 362 -18.22 14.26 -6.60
N PRO A 363 -19.09 13.99 -5.59
CA PRO A 363 -18.63 13.64 -4.24
C PRO A 363 -17.82 12.33 -4.20
N LEU A 364 -18.05 11.41 -5.14
CA LEU A 364 -17.29 10.16 -5.26
C LEU A 364 -15.78 10.38 -5.48
N VAL A 365 -15.39 11.48 -6.11
CA VAL A 365 -13.97 11.84 -6.27
C VAL A 365 -13.30 12.01 -4.91
N THR A 366 -13.95 12.74 -4.00
CA THR A 366 -13.42 12.97 -2.65
C THR A 366 -13.51 11.73 -1.77
N SER A 367 -14.59 10.95 -1.86
CA SER A 367 -14.76 9.72 -1.08
C SER A 367 -13.67 8.68 -1.39
N LEU A 368 -13.19 8.62 -2.63
CA LEU A 368 -12.10 7.72 -3.05
C LEU A 368 -10.70 8.31 -2.84
N ILE A 369 -10.51 9.63 -3.01
CA ILE A 369 -9.18 10.25 -2.85
C ILE A 369 -8.79 10.41 -1.37
N PHE A 370 -9.72 10.64 -0.44
CA PHE A 370 -9.39 10.74 0.98
C PHE A 370 -8.74 9.45 1.55
N PRO A 371 -9.27 8.23 1.33
CA PRO A 371 -8.58 6.99 1.71
C PRO A 371 -7.15 6.90 1.16
N VAL A 372 -6.94 7.27 -0.10
CA VAL A 372 -5.62 7.23 -0.76
C VAL A 372 -4.67 8.27 -0.15
N PHE A 373 -5.16 9.46 0.22
CA PHE A 373 -4.40 10.45 0.96
C PHE A 373 -3.98 9.93 2.34
N PHE A 374 -4.90 9.36 3.13
CA PHE A 374 -4.58 8.81 4.45
C PHE A 374 -3.62 7.64 4.39
N GLN A 375 -3.75 6.78 3.39
CA GLN A 375 -2.77 5.72 3.10
C GLN A 375 -1.38 6.33 2.82
N ALA A 376 -1.30 7.37 1.98
CA ALA A 376 -0.03 7.99 1.59
C ALA A 376 0.70 8.74 2.73
N VAL A 377 -0.03 9.29 3.71
CA VAL A 377 0.57 9.90 4.93
C VAL A 377 0.78 8.90 6.07
N GLY A 378 0.46 7.62 5.87
CA GLY A 378 0.67 6.53 6.85
C GLY A 378 -0.46 6.34 7.87
N GLN A 379 -1.58 7.05 7.75
CA GLN A 379 -2.78 6.87 8.59
C GLN A 379 -3.71 5.78 8.02
N SER A 380 -3.18 4.57 7.84
CA SER A 380 -3.90 3.47 7.18
C SER A 380 -5.21 3.06 7.86
N LEU A 381 -5.33 3.19 9.19
CA LEU A 381 -6.59 2.96 9.90
C LEU A 381 -7.72 3.89 9.42
N LYS A 382 -7.43 5.19 9.23
CA LYS A 382 -8.43 6.14 8.68
C LYS A 382 -8.78 5.81 7.23
N SER A 383 -7.81 5.37 6.43
CA SER A 383 -8.00 4.93 5.05
C SER A 383 -8.93 3.70 4.93
N SER A 384 -8.63 2.65 5.69
CA SER A 384 -9.44 1.42 5.71
C SER A 384 -10.83 1.66 6.28
N LEU A 385 -10.94 2.45 7.36
CA LEU A 385 -12.24 2.80 7.95
C LEU A 385 -13.15 3.54 6.94
N LEU A 386 -12.64 4.55 6.25
CA LEU A 386 -13.41 5.25 5.20
C LEU A 386 -13.90 4.30 4.11
N THR A 387 -13.08 3.32 3.72
CA THR A 387 -13.46 2.36 2.67
C THR A 387 -14.54 1.40 3.15
N VAL A 388 -14.37 0.80 4.33
CA VAL A 388 -15.35 -0.16 4.90
C VAL A 388 -16.67 0.53 5.24
N VAL A 389 -16.61 1.76 5.76
CA VAL A 389 -17.82 2.57 6.00
C VAL A 389 -18.57 2.79 4.69
N ARG A 390 -17.88 3.21 3.62
CA ARG A 390 -18.49 3.38 2.30
C ARG A 390 -19.13 2.09 1.77
N THR A 391 -18.35 1.01 1.63
CA THR A 391 -18.80 -0.20 0.90
C THR A 391 -19.74 -1.11 1.69
N VAL A 392 -19.54 -1.25 3.01
CA VAL A 392 -20.30 -2.21 3.83
C VAL A 392 -21.33 -1.52 4.72
N VAL A 393 -20.95 -0.44 5.41
CA VAL A 393 -21.82 0.19 6.43
C VAL A 393 -22.85 1.13 5.81
N LEU A 394 -22.53 1.78 4.69
CA LEU A 394 -23.43 2.72 4.01
C LEU A 394 -24.14 2.06 2.82
N PHE A 395 -23.42 1.61 1.80
CA PHE A 395 -24.04 1.18 0.53
C PHE A 395 -25.13 0.10 0.68
N VAL A 396 -24.86 -1.01 1.38
CA VAL A 396 -25.85 -2.10 1.50
C VAL A 396 -27.03 -1.74 2.41
N PRO A 397 -26.84 -1.19 3.63
CA PRO A 397 -27.95 -0.78 4.49
C PRO A 397 -28.79 0.36 3.90
N LEU A 398 -28.19 1.38 3.28
CA LEU A 398 -28.94 2.45 2.61
C LEU A 398 -29.69 1.92 1.38
N GLY A 399 -29.11 0.98 0.63
CA GLY A 399 -29.79 0.26 -0.45
C GLY A 399 -31.06 -0.44 0.04
N PHE A 400 -30.98 -1.13 1.18
CA PHE A 400 -32.11 -1.81 1.78
C PHE A 400 -33.16 -0.85 2.37
N VAL A 401 -32.74 0.29 2.93
CA VAL A 401 -33.68 1.30 3.45
C VAL A 401 -34.42 2.00 2.30
N PHE A 402 -33.70 2.46 1.28
CA PHE A 402 -34.32 3.16 0.15
C PHE A 402 -35.13 2.23 -0.76
N SER A 403 -34.80 0.93 -0.85
CA SER A 403 -35.63 -0.02 -1.58
C SER A 403 -37.04 -0.15 -0.98
N ARG A 404 -37.21 -0.01 0.35
CA ARG A 404 -38.55 -0.01 0.98
C ARG A 404 -39.45 1.13 0.51
N LEU A 405 -38.88 2.19 -0.07
CA LEU A 405 -39.65 3.31 -0.65
C LEU A 405 -39.98 3.09 -2.13
N GLY A 406 -39.32 2.12 -2.79
CA GLY A 406 -39.52 1.76 -4.20
C GLY A 406 -38.23 1.80 -5.04
N LEU A 407 -38.27 1.16 -6.21
CA LEU A 407 -37.11 0.98 -7.09
C LEU A 407 -36.44 2.31 -7.51
N THR A 408 -37.21 3.37 -7.75
CA THR A 408 -36.66 4.70 -8.08
C THR A 408 -35.79 5.25 -6.95
N TRP A 409 -36.21 5.07 -5.70
CA TRP A 409 -35.52 5.61 -4.53
C TRP A 409 -34.27 4.83 -4.17
N PHE A 410 -34.20 3.52 -4.47
CA PHE A 410 -32.99 2.72 -4.31
C PHE A 410 -31.74 3.41 -4.91
N TRP A 411 -31.87 4.10 -6.04
CA TRP A 411 -30.74 4.78 -6.69
C TRP A 411 -30.17 5.96 -5.88
N LEU A 412 -30.90 6.54 -4.91
CA LEU A 412 -30.35 7.53 -3.96
C LEU A 412 -29.22 6.97 -3.08
N THR A 413 -29.11 5.65 -2.95
CA THR A 413 -28.04 4.98 -2.21
C THR A 413 -26.66 5.48 -2.64
N PHE A 414 -26.46 5.71 -3.94
CA PHE A 414 -25.20 6.19 -4.50
C PHE A 414 -24.86 7.62 -4.01
N PRO A 415 -25.61 8.69 -4.37
CA PRO A 415 -25.27 10.05 -3.95
C PRO A 415 -25.24 10.22 -2.43
N VAL A 416 -26.11 9.55 -1.67
CA VAL A 416 -26.11 9.63 -0.19
C VAL A 416 -24.87 8.96 0.40
N THR A 417 -24.49 7.76 -0.07
CA THR A 417 -23.28 7.08 0.43
C THR A 417 -22.01 7.87 0.13
N GLU A 418 -21.89 8.43 -1.09
CA GLU A 418 -20.70 9.20 -1.48
C GLU A 418 -20.60 10.54 -0.74
N LEU A 419 -21.73 11.21 -0.49
CA LEU A 419 -21.80 12.43 0.32
C LEU A 419 -21.40 12.17 1.78
N LEU A 420 -21.99 11.16 2.43
CA LEU A 420 -21.66 10.81 3.82
C LEU A 420 -20.20 10.39 3.99
N THR A 421 -19.67 9.60 3.04
CA THR A 421 -18.24 9.23 3.05
C THR A 421 -17.33 10.44 2.86
N THR A 422 -17.71 11.37 1.98
CA THR A 422 -16.97 12.63 1.76
C THR A 422 -16.94 13.51 3.00
N LEU A 423 -18.07 13.66 3.71
CA LEU A 423 -18.14 14.42 4.96
C LEU A 423 -17.23 13.81 6.05
N LEU A 424 -17.25 12.48 6.21
CA LEU A 424 -16.35 11.78 7.15
C LEU A 424 -14.87 11.94 6.75
N GLY A 425 -14.56 11.86 5.46
CA GLY A 425 -13.21 12.07 4.92
C GLY A 425 -12.70 13.50 5.15
N PHE A 426 -13.58 14.50 4.99
CA PHE A 426 -13.28 15.90 5.26
C PHE A 426 -13.03 16.16 6.76
N GLU A 427 -13.83 15.57 7.66
CA GLU A 427 -13.61 15.67 9.10
C GLU A 427 -12.27 15.03 9.51
N PHE A 428 -11.94 13.85 8.98
CA PHE A 428 -10.63 13.24 9.19
C PHE A 428 -9.49 14.11 8.64
N TYR A 429 -9.71 14.86 7.56
CA TYR A 429 -8.73 15.76 6.97
C TYR A 429 -8.55 17.04 7.80
N ARG A 430 -9.64 17.57 8.37
CA ARG A 430 -9.62 18.68 9.34
C ARG A 430 -8.78 18.31 10.58
N GLN A 431 -9.02 17.12 11.15
CA GLN A 431 -8.24 16.56 12.25
C GLN A 431 -6.75 16.34 11.89
N PHE A 432 -6.46 15.99 10.64
CA PHE A 432 -5.09 15.86 10.16
C PHE A 432 -4.38 17.22 10.09
N LEU A 433 -5.08 18.28 9.66
CA LEU A 433 -4.51 19.65 9.60
C LEU A 433 -4.23 20.24 10.99
N SER A 434 -5.01 19.89 12.02
CA SER A 434 -4.77 20.33 13.41
C SER A 434 -3.63 19.59 14.12
N HIS A 435 -3.11 18.50 13.57
CA HIS A 435 -2.08 17.70 14.21
C HIS A 435 -0.76 18.51 14.38
N PRO A 436 -0.06 18.47 15.53
CA PRO A 436 1.11 19.33 15.82
C PRO A 436 2.22 19.29 14.75
N TYR A 437 2.52 18.11 14.21
CA TYR A 437 3.47 17.92 13.10
C TYR A 437 3.11 18.70 11.81
N VAL A 438 1.82 19.02 11.63
CA VAL A 438 1.25 19.66 10.44
C VAL A 438 1.00 21.15 10.68
N SER A 439 0.61 21.54 11.90
CA SER A 439 0.31 22.93 12.28
C SER A 439 1.56 23.74 12.65
N GLN A 440 2.61 23.11 13.19
CA GLN A 440 3.87 23.80 13.47
C GLN A 440 4.75 23.89 12.21
N ALA A 441 4.85 25.09 11.65
CA ALA A 441 5.91 25.41 10.69
C ALA A 441 7.28 25.17 11.34
N PRO A 442 8.27 24.63 10.62
CA PRO A 442 9.56 24.36 11.21
C PRO A 442 10.23 25.68 11.60
N LEU A 443 10.42 25.87 12.91
CA LEU A 443 11.43 26.79 13.45
C LEU A 443 12.81 26.23 13.09
N LEU A 444 13.18 26.44 11.82
CA LEU A 444 14.55 26.28 11.34
C LEU A 444 15.38 27.40 11.96
N ASP A 445 15.81 27.14 13.18
CA ASP A 445 16.82 27.91 13.87
C ASP A 445 18.12 27.84 13.03
N LYS A 446 18.32 28.85 12.17
CA LYS A 446 19.38 28.84 11.15
C LYS A 446 20.76 28.63 11.76
N ASN A 447 20.94 29.03 13.03
CA ASN A 447 22.17 28.88 13.79
C ASN A 447 22.50 27.44 14.22
N GLN A 448 21.56 26.48 14.16
CA GLN A 448 21.84 25.06 14.45
C GLN A 448 22.17 24.21 13.21
N SER A 449 22.22 24.80 12.00
CA SER A 449 22.28 24.06 10.74
C SER A 449 23.70 23.77 10.21
N ALA A 450 24.72 23.85 11.06
CA ALA A 450 26.11 23.55 10.74
C ALA A 450 26.72 22.52 11.71
N ALA A 451 26.13 21.32 11.76
CA ALA A 451 26.75 20.17 12.39
C ALA A 451 27.90 19.64 11.51
N ILE A 452 28.99 20.39 11.42
CA ILE A 452 30.20 19.97 10.68
C ILE A 452 30.74 18.70 11.34
N ILE A 453 30.91 17.64 10.54
CA ILE A 453 31.59 16.40 11.00
C ILE A 453 33.02 16.80 11.37
N ARG A 454 33.37 16.65 12.64
CA ARG A 454 34.70 17.00 13.16
C ARG A 454 35.69 15.92 12.74
N PRO A 455 36.84 16.27 12.12
CA PRO A 455 37.89 15.30 11.84
C PRO A 455 38.48 14.75 13.15
N SER A 456 38.93 13.50 13.12
CA SER A 456 39.43 12.81 14.31
C SER A 456 40.60 11.88 13.98
N LYS A 457 41.35 11.48 15.02
CA LYS A 457 42.43 10.49 14.94
C LYS A 457 41.89 9.09 14.57
N PRO A 458 42.55 8.31 13.70
CA PRO A 458 42.22 6.90 13.49
C PRO A 458 42.19 6.12 14.82
N GLY A 459 41.34 5.09 14.93
CA GLY A 459 41.18 4.33 16.16
C GLY A 459 39.75 3.86 16.42
N VAL A 460 39.32 3.91 17.69
CA VAL A 460 38.10 3.27 18.19
C VAL A 460 36.85 4.14 17.98
N ILE A 461 35.79 3.53 17.45
CA ILE A 461 34.45 4.11 17.42
C ILE A 461 33.63 3.49 18.55
N VAL A 462 32.98 4.30 19.36
CA VAL A 462 32.14 3.84 20.48
C VAL A 462 30.68 4.16 20.18
N THR A 463 29.82 3.13 20.06
CA THR A 463 28.37 3.33 19.95
C THR A 463 27.69 3.06 21.28
N ILE A 464 26.75 3.93 21.65
CA ILE A 464 26.04 3.87 22.93
C ILE A 464 24.53 3.82 22.66
N ALA A 465 23.95 2.63 22.82
CA ALA A 465 22.51 2.47 22.96
C ALA A 465 22.10 2.56 24.44
N ARG A 466 20.85 2.95 24.69
CA ARG A 466 20.36 3.18 26.05
C ARG A 466 18.86 2.96 26.18
N GLN A 467 18.42 2.64 27.39
CA GLN A 467 17.01 2.75 27.78
C GLN A 467 16.57 4.23 27.88
N HIS A 468 15.26 4.48 27.83
CA HIS A 468 14.73 5.81 28.14
C HIS A 468 14.91 6.09 29.64
N GLY A 469 15.39 7.28 30.01
CA GLY A 469 15.69 7.63 31.42
C GLY A 469 17.02 7.13 31.98
N SER A 470 17.84 6.36 31.24
CA SER A 470 19.10 5.78 31.75
C SER A 470 20.36 6.64 31.60
N SER A 471 20.22 7.97 31.56
CA SER A 471 21.32 8.97 31.51
C SER A 471 22.41 8.81 30.41
N GLY A 472 22.29 7.86 29.48
CA GLY A 472 23.34 7.54 28.49
C GLY A 472 23.77 8.67 27.53
N LYS A 473 23.07 9.82 27.51
CA LYS A 473 23.56 11.04 26.84
C LYS A 473 24.68 11.70 27.66
N GLU A 474 24.52 11.79 28.98
CA GLU A 474 25.49 12.41 29.89
C GLU A 474 26.76 11.55 29.95
N ILE A 475 26.60 10.23 30.10
CA ILE A 475 27.69 9.25 30.09
C ILE A 475 28.50 9.34 28.79
N GLY A 476 27.83 9.31 27.62
CA GLY A 476 28.53 9.43 26.34
C GLY A 476 29.29 10.75 26.16
N ARG A 477 28.81 11.85 26.77
CA ARG A 477 29.53 13.13 26.76
C ARG A 477 30.77 13.08 27.65
N LEU A 478 30.66 12.56 28.87
CA LEU A 478 31.79 12.45 29.82
C LEU A 478 32.89 11.51 29.27
N VAL A 479 32.50 10.41 28.62
CA VAL A 479 33.44 9.51 27.94
C VAL A 479 34.14 10.20 26.76
N ALA A 480 33.46 11.11 26.06
CA ALA A 480 34.04 11.90 24.97
C ALA A 480 35.02 12.98 25.47
N GLU A 481 34.71 13.61 26.59
CA GLU A 481 35.58 14.56 27.29
C GLU A 481 36.85 13.86 27.83
N GLN A 482 36.75 12.62 28.33
CA GLN A 482 37.91 11.86 28.83
C GLN A 482 38.80 11.25 27.74
N LEU A 483 38.23 10.79 26.61
CA LEU A 483 38.99 10.18 25.51
C LEU A 483 39.51 11.20 24.48
N ASP A 484 39.13 12.47 24.62
CA ASP A 484 39.34 13.54 23.63
C ASP A 484 38.85 13.10 22.25
N LEU A 485 37.54 12.81 22.16
CA LEU A 485 36.87 12.30 20.96
C LEU A 485 35.62 13.12 20.59
N PRO A 486 35.32 13.30 19.30
CA PRO A 486 34.06 13.89 18.85
C PRO A 486 32.81 13.12 19.33
N PHE A 487 31.90 13.84 19.98
CA PHE A 487 30.62 13.34 20.45
C PHE A 487 29.47 13.67 19.48
N TYR A 488 28.64 12.67 19.16
CA TYR A 488 27.48 12.81 18.28
C TYR A 488 26.22 12.19 18.89
N TYR A 489 25.15 12.98 19.01
CA TYR A 489 23.83 12.53 19.49
C TYR A 489 22.67 13.01 18.62
N LYS A 490 22.33 14.31 18.68
CA LYS A 490 21.25 14.92 17.87
C LYS A 490 21.76 15.56 16.58
N GLU A 491 23.07 15.75 16.47
CA GLU A 491 23.77 16.28 15.30
C GLU A 491 23.54 15.37 14.09
N MET A 492 23.59 14.05 14.28
CA MET A 492 23.34 13.05 13.24
C MET A 492 21.94 13.16 12.61
N THR A 493 20.90 13.43 13.41
CA THR A 493 19.54 13.55 12.88
C THR A 493 19.34 14.85 12.11
N ALA A 494 20.09 15.91 12.45
CA ALA A 494 20.15 17.14 11.66
C ALA A 494 20.90 16.93 10.34
N LEU A 495 22.06 16.29 10.38
CA LEU A 495 22.86 15.94 9.20
C LEU A 495 22.08 15.02 8.23
N ALA A 496 21.41 14.00 8.75
CA ALA A 496 20.60 13.09 7.93
C ALA A 496 19.36 13.79 7.32
N ALA A 497 18.76 14.74 8.04
CA ALA A 497 17.71 15.61 7.51
C ALA A 497 18.24 16.50 6.37
N GLN A 498 19.42 17.09 6.56
CA GLN A 498 20.11 17.91 5.55
C GLN A 498 20.45 17.12 4.28
N GLU A 499 21.02 15.91 4.40
CA GLU A 499 21.36 15.08 3.23
C GLU A 499 20.12 14.55 2.49
N SER A 500 19.08 14.13 3.21
CA SER A 500 17.83 13.63 2.60
C SER A 500 16.91 14.74 2.07
N GLY A 501 17.08 15.98 2.53
CA GLY A 501 16.14 17.07 2.27
C GLY A 501 14.79 16.90 2.98
N LEU A 502 14.77 16.15 4.09
CA LEU A 502 13.59 15.83 4.90
C LEU A 502 13.62 16.57 6.24
N ASP A 503 12.51 16.52 6.98
CA ASP A 503 12.40 17.20 8.26
C ASP A 503 13.19 16.51 9.39
N LYS A 504 13.86 17.29 10.24
CA LYS A 504 14.66 16.79 11.39
C LYS A 504 13.80 16.04 12.41
N GLU A 505 12.58 16.50 12.65
CA GLU A 505 11.68 15.84 13.60
C GLU A 505 11.08 14.57 12.99
N PHE A 506 10.75 14.55 11.70
CA PHE A 506 10.42 13.33 10.96
C PHE A 506 11.54 12.28 11.04
N VAL A 507 12.77 12.68 10.71
CA VAL A 507 13.98 11.84 10.77
C VAL A 507 14.24 11.31 12.19
N SER A 508 14.04 12.14 13.21
CA SER A 508 14.09 11.70 14.62
C SER A 508 12.91 10.82 15.04
N GLY A 509 11.75 11.00 14.41
CA GLY A 509 10.49 10.32 14.69
C GLY A 509 10.38 8.92 14.09
N ILE A 510 11.22 8.57 13.11
CA ILE A 510 11.24 7.23 12.49
C ILE A 510 11.40 6.10 13.53
N ASN A 511 12.17 6.36 14.59
CA ASN A 511 12.41 5.41 15.68
C ASN A 511 11.54 5.67 16.94
N LYS A 512 10.57 6.61 16.86
CA LYS A 512 9.49 6.76 17.84
C LYS A 512 8.33 5.83 17.45
N ASN A 513 7.52 5.46 18.45
CA ASN A 513 6.55 4.38 18.33
C ASN A 513 5.34 4.76 17.46
N ALA A 514 5.41 4.50 16.15
CA ALA A 514 4.21 4.12 15.42
C ALA A 514 3.71 2.77 15.98
N PRO A 515 2.39 2.48 15.98
CA PRO A 515 1.87 1.21 16.48
C PRO A 515 2.63 0.04 15.84
N LYS A 516 3.10 -0.93 16.64
CA LYS A 516 3.89 -2.10 16.13
C LYS A 516 3.18 -2.75 14.94
N VAL A 517 1.85 -2.88 15.06
CA VAL A 517 0.84 -2.54 14.03
C VAL A 517 1.37 -2.36 12.59
N LEU A 518 1.72 -1.10 12.35
CA LEU A 518 1.87 -0.38 11.09
C LEU A 518 3.26 0.25 10.92
N TYR A 519 4.18 0.05 11.87
CA TYR A 519 5.55 0.58 11.81
C TYR A 519 6.24 0.28 10.46
N ASN A 520 6.06 -0.93 9.93
CA ASN A 520 6.59 -1.29 8.61
C ASN A 520 5.85 -0.56 7.47
N LEU A 521 4.53 -0.35 7.59
CA LEU A 521 3.73 0.42 6.62
C LEU A 521 4.15 1.90 6.57
N TYR A 522 4.57 2.45 7.70
CA TYR A 522 5.15 3.79 7.79
C TYR A 522 6.54 3.87 7.14
N LEU A 523 7.43 2.92 7.48
CA LEU A 523 8.77 2.79 6.88
C LEU A 523 8.76 2.63 5.34
N SER A 524 7.65 2.16 4.75
CA SER A 524 7.56 1.82 3.33
C SER A 524 7.50 3.04 2.40
N THR A 525 7.06 4.17 2.93
CA THR A 525 6.99 5.43 2.19
C THR A 525 8.36 5.85 1.68
N LYS A 526 8.47 6.24 0.39
CA LYS A 526 9.74 6.66 -0.26
C LYS A 526 10.56 7.66 0.57
N ALA A 527 9.89 8.46 1.39
CA ALA A 527 10.52 9.43 2.24
C ALA A 527 11.13 8.86 3.52
N VAL A 528 10.48 7.92 4.23
CA VAL A 528 11.17 7.20 5.30
C VAL A 528 12.38 6.45 4.72
N ARG A 529 12.28 5.95 3.48
CA ARG A 529 13.44 5.36 2.79
C ARG A 529 14.63 6.32 2.65
N LEU A 530 14.37 7.53 2.17
CA LEU A 530 15.39 8.57 2.05
C LEU A 530 15.98 8.99 3.40
N ALA A 531 15.13 9.10 4.43
CA ALA A 531 15.57 9.50 5.77
C ALA A 531 16.54 8.48 6.41
N VAL A 532 16.24 7.18 6.33
CA VAL A 532 17.13 6.18 6.95
C VAL A 532 18.35 5.89 6.08
N MET A 533 18.27 5.98 4.74
CA MET A 533 19.48 5.96 3.90
C MET A 533 20.42 7.12 4.22
N ALA A 534 19.89 8.32 4.50
CA ALA A 534 20.70 9.45 4.94
C ALA A 534 21.24 9.26 6.37
N GLN A 535 20.46 8.69 7.31
CA GLN A 535 21.00 8.31 8.63
C GLN A 535 22.16 7.32 8.51
N HIS A 536 22.03 6.31 7.64
CA HIS A 536 23.08 5.31 7.37
C HIS A 536 24.37 5.98 6.89
N ARG A 537 24.28 6.77 5.81
CA ARG A 537 25.42 7.46 5.21
C ARG A 537 26.09 8.46 6.14
N ILE A 538 25.31 9.20 6.93
CA ILE A 538 25.88 10.14 7.91
C ILE A 538 26.63 9.39 9.02
N ILE A 539 26.10 8.27 9.51
CA ILE A 539 26.78 7.45 10.52
C ILE A 539 28.07 6.83 9.95
N GLU A 540 28.03 6.30 8.72
CA GLU A 540 29.24 5.81 8.03
C GLU A 540 30.26 6.94 7.83
N LYS A 541 29.82 8.10 7.33
CA LYS A 541 30.69 9.26 7.08
C LYS A 541 31.30 9.83 8.37
N ILE A 542 30.58 9.78 9.50
CA ILE A 542 31.13 10.12 10.82
C ILE A 542 32.23 9.11 11.21
N ALA A 543 31.95 7.81 11.07
CA ALA A 543 32.91 6.74 11.35
C ALA A 543 34.14 6.72 10.41
N ASP A 544 34.00 7.21 9.17
CA ASP A 544 35.10 7.34 8.20
C ASP A 544 36.00 8.55 8.49
N ASN A 545 35.56 9.52 9.29
CA ASN A 545 36.36 10.67 9.73
C ASN A 545 37.18 10.38 11.02
N GLY A 546 37.23 9.12 11.47
CA GLY A 546 38.06 8.64 12.57
C GLY A 546 37.29 8.28 13.84
N SER A 547 38.04 8.21 14.95
CA SER A 547 37.53 7.82 16.28
C SER A 547 36.42 8.77 16.74
N CYS A 548 35.31 8.25 17.24
CA CYS A 548 34.18 9.06 17.67
C CYS A 548 33.25 8.31 18.63
N ILE A 549 32.44 9.05 19.38
CA ILE A 549 31.40 8.50 20.26
C ILE A 549 30.03 8.87 19.70
N ILE A 550 29.21 7.85 19.47
CA ILE A 550 27.91 7.98 18.82
C ILE A 550 26.82 7.44 19.76
N VAL A 551 25.95 8.32 20.26
CA VAL A 551 24.81 7.93 21.10
C VAL A 551 23.57 7.70 20.23
N GLY A 552 23.08 6.46 20.17
CA GLY A 552 21.80 6.13 19.56
C GLY A 552 21.73 4.76 18.88
N ARG A 553 20.61 4.06 19.08
CA ARG A 553 20.32 2.69 18.60
C ARG A 553 20.53 2.44 17.09
N ALA A 554 20.61 3.50 16.27
CA ALA A 554 20.87 3.37 14.84
C ALA A 554 22.36 3.05 14.55
N ALA A 555 23.28 3.60 15.35
CA ALA A 555 24.72 3.45 15.13
C ALA A 555 25.19 2.00 15.31
N ASP A 556 24.73 1.34 16.37
CA ASP A 556 24.98 -0.08 16.66
C ASP A 556 24.63 -1.01 15.49
N TYR A 557 23.62 -0.64 14.69
CA TYR A 557 23.14 -1.41 13.55
C TYR A 557 23.87 -1.05 12.25
N VAL A 558 24.13 0.24 12.01
CA VAL A 558 24.83 0.70 10.79
C VAL A 558 26.30 0.27 10.81
N LEU A 559 26.95 0.40 11.97
CA LEU A 559 28.37 0.05 12.15
C LEU A 559 28.57 -1.40 12.57
N GLN A 560 27.58 -2.27 12.33
CA GLN A 560 27.56 -3.63 12.87
C GLN A 560 28.67 -4.55 12.31
N ASP A 561 29.15 -4.25 11.11
CA ASP A 561 30.18 -5.02 10.38
C ASP A 561 31.59 -4.36 10.50
N ARG A 562 31.64 -3.23 11.24
CA ARG A 562 32.78 -2.53 11.87
C ARG A 562 33.72 -3.41 12.72
N LYS A 563 35.00 -3.58 12.40
CA LYS A 563 35.98 -4.24 13.31
C LYS A 563 36.44 -3.35 14.48
N ASN A 564 36.52 -2.03 14.29
CA ASN A 564 37.01 -1.05 15.28
C ASN A 564 35.89 -0.39 16.10
N VAL A 565 34.80 -1.13 16.39
CA VAL A 565 33.57 -0.58 16.99
C VAL A 565 33.25 -1.23 18.34
N VAL A 566 33.36 -0.47 19.42
CA VAL A 566 32.81 -0.83 20.75
C VAL A 566 31.31 -0.54 20.75
N ARG A 567 30.48 -1.45 21.26
CA ARG A 567 29.03 -1.25 21.39
C ARG A 567 28.61 -1.44 22.83
N ILE A 568 28.01 -0.40 23.39
CA ILE A 568 27.65 -0.31 24.81
C ILE A 568 26.13 -0.15 24.89
N PHE A 569 25.47 -1.03 25.64
CA PHE A 569 24.06 -0.86 25.99
C PHE A 569 23.91 -0.45 27.46
N ILE A 570 23.38 0.75 27.70
CA ILE A 570 23.18 1.30 29.04
C ILE A 570 21.78 0.96 29.56
N GLN A 571 21.74 0.14 30.60
CA GLN A 571 20.55 -0.28 31.34
C GLN A 571 20.56 0.28 32.76
N THR A 572 19.40 0.70 33.28
CA THR A 572 19.23 1.18 34.66
C THR A 572 17.92 0.63 35.27
N PRO A 573 17.83 0.47 36.60
CA PRO A 573 16.61 0.03 37.28
C PRO A 573 15.37 0.85 36.87
N GLN A 574 14.19 0.21 36.84
CA GLN A 574 12.94 0.85 36.39
C GLN A 574 12.58 2.08 37.24
N GLU A 575 12.65 1.96 38.57
CA GLU A 575 12.43 3.08 39.51
C GLU A 575 13.35 4.27 39.25
N TYR A 576 14.64 4.03 38.95
CA TYR A 576 15.58 5.11 38.61
C TYR A 576 15.15 5.81 37.32
N ARG A 577 14.73 5.05 36.30
CA ARG A 577 14.24 5.62 35.03
C ARG A 577 12.97 6.45 35.25
N ILE A 578 12.04 5.98 36.09
CA ILE A 578 10.78 6.68 36.41
C ILE A 578 11.10 8.01 37.09
N ARG A 579 11.83 7.98 38.22
CA ARG A 579 12.27 9.19 38.94
C ARG A 579 12.98 10.18 38.02
N ARG A 580 13.92 9.70 37.20
CA ARG A 580 14.69 10.57 36.29
C ARG A 580 13.84 11.14 35.16
N VAL A 581 12.81 10.45 34.70
CA VAL A 581 11.86 11.01 33.71
C VAL A 581 10.95 12.05 34.36
N MET A 582 10.46 11.81 35.58
CA MET A 582 9.70 12.81 36.36
C MET A 582 10.55 14.07 36.63
N GLU A 583 11.80 13.91 37.11
CA GLU A 583 12.74 15.02 37.35
C GLU A 583 13.05 15.86 36.09
N VAL A 584 13.28 15.21 34.95
CA VAL A 584 13.80 15.88 33.74
C VAL A 584 12.68 16.43 32.85
N TYR A 585 11.48 15.85 32.88
CA TYR A 585 10.37 16.23 32.00
C TYR A 585 9.16 16.79 32.74
N GLY A 586 9.12 16.73 34.08
CA GLY A 586 7.97 17.17 34.89
C GLY A 586 6.75 16.23 34.77
N ASP A 587 6.95 15.04 34.21
CA ASP A 587 5.88 14.05 33.99
C ASP A 587 5.33 13.53 35.33
N THR A 588 4.04 13.20 35.38
CA THR A 588 3.48 12.41 36.49
C THR A 588 4.04 10.97 36.47
N ARG A 589 3.88 10.24 37.58
CA ARG A 589 4.38 8.86 37.68
C ARG A 589 3.81 7.94 36.60
N GLU A 590 2.52 8.07 36.30
CA GLU A 590 1.81 7.27 35.31
C GLU A 590 2.30 7.58 33.88
N GLU A 591 2.45 8.87 33.54
CA GLU A 591 3.03 9.31 32.25
C GLU A 591 4.49 8.86 32.07
N ALA A 592 5.28 8.89 33.15
CA ALA A 592 6.65 8.40 33.15
C ALA A 592 6.71 6.88 32.91
N GLU A 593 5.86 6.10 33.58
CA GLU A 593 5.75 4.65 33.40
C GLU A 593 5.30 4.27 31.96
N GLU A 594 4.37 5.02 31.35
CA GLU A 594 3.98 4.85 29.95
C GLU A 594 5.15 5.16 28.98
N ARG A 595 5.88 6.27 29.19
CA ARG A 595 7.05 6.62 28.35
C ARG A 595 8.18 5.60 28.45
N ILE A 596 8.34 4.91 29.58
CA ILE A 596 9.43 3.98 29.83
C ILE A 596 9.10 2.55 29.37
N SER A 597 7.85 2.12 29.49
CA SER A 597 7.40 0.75 29.15
C SER A 597 7.36 0.48 27.64
N THR A 598 7.24 1.51 26.80
CA THR A 598 7.00 1.37 25.35
C THR A 598 8.22 1.00 24.50
N VAL A 599 9.40 0.75 25.09
CA VAL A 599 10.66 0.47 24.35
C VAL A 599 11.14 -0.98 24.56
N PRO A 600 10.90 -1.90 23.60
CA PRO A 600 11.42 -3.26 23.69
C PRO A 600 12.95 -3.31 23.52
N ILE A 601 13.60 -4.11 24.37
CA ILE A 601 15.05 -4.30 24.42
C ILE A 601 15.46 -5.41 23.42
N LYS A 602 16.62 -5.26 22.79
CA LYS A 602 17.34 -6.35 22.12
C LYS A 602 18.69 -6.55 22.83
N PRO A 603 19.19 -7.79 22.96
CA PRO A 603 20.51 -8.03 23.51
C PRO A 603 21.60 -7.42 22.60
N VAL A 604 22.61 -6.84 23.25
CA VAL A 604 23.82 -6.23 22.67
C VAL A 604 25.00 -6.91 23.40
N PRO A 605 26.14 -7.20 22.75
CA PRO A 605 27.21 -8.02 23.35
C PRO A 605 27.79 -7.49 24.67
N HIS A 606 27.77 -6.17 24.91
CA HIS A 606 28.17 -5.58 26.19
C HIS A 606 27.02 -4.76 26.78
N ILE A 607 26.47 -5.27 27.88
CA ILE A 607 25.42 -4.60 28.68
C ILE A 607 26.09 -4.03 29.92
N ILE A 608 26.12 -2.70 30.03
CA ILE A 608 26.60 -2.01 31.23
C ILE A 608 25.36 -1.61 32.04
N THR A 609 25.23 -2.20 33.23
CA THR A 609 24.12 -1.94 34.14
C THR A 609 24.55 -0.91 35.15
N ILE A 610 23.93 0.27 35.11
CA ILE A 610 24.32 1.42 35.92
C ILE A 610 23.37 1.52 37.12
N TYR A 611 23.94 1.41 38.31
CA TYR A 611 23.33 1.79 39.58
C TYR A 611 23.66 3.28 39.86
N PRO A 612 22.92 3.99 40.73
CA PRO A 612 22.42 5.35 40.46
C PRO A 612 23.45 6.49 40.30
N ASP A 613 24.75 6.22 40.42
CA ASP A 613 25.82 7.20 40.30
C ASP A 613 26.58 7.06 38.96
N VAL A 614 26.67 8.15 38.21
CA VAL A 614 27.26 8.18 36.86
C VAL A 614 28.76 7.87 36.88
N ALA A 615 29.44 8.16 38.02
CA ALA A 615 30.85 7.88 38.23
C ALA A 615 31.19 6.37 38.16
N GLY A 616 30.28 5.50 38.60
CA GLY A 616 30.54 4.05 38.72
C GLY A 616 30.73 3.32 37.38
N ALA A 617 30.20 3.88 36.27
CA ALA A 617 30.25 3.25 34.95
C ALA A 617 31.49 3.61 34.12
N MET A 618 32.22 4.68 34.48
CA MET A 618 33.37 5.12 33.68
C MET A 618 34.53 4.12 33.65
N PRO A 619 34.92 3.45 34.75
CA PRO A 619 36.04 2.50 34.73
C PRO A 619 35.82 1.34 33.74
N GLU A 620 34.63 0.73 33.72
CA GLU A 620 34.31 -0.37 32.79
C GLU A 620 34.33 0.08 31.33
N ILE A 621 33.76 1.25 31.02
CA ILE A 621 33.75 1.82 29.67
C ILE A 621 35.18 2.10 29.19
N MET A 622 36.02 2.65 30.07
CA MET A 622 37.42 2.95 29.75
C MET A 622 38.22 1.67 29.51
N ILE A 623 38.08 0.63 30.35
CA ILE A 623 38.72 -0.67 30.15
C ILE A 623 38.32 -1.25 28.77
N LEU A 624 37.04 -1.26 28.42
CA LEU A 624 36.55 -1.72 27.12
C LEU A 624 37.14 -0.95 25.93
N CYS A 625 37.37 0.36 26.07
CA CYS A 625 37.97 1.18 25.02
C CYS A 625 39.49 0.95 24.87
N TRP A 626 40.18 0.60 25.96
CA TRP A 626 41.63 0.38 25.99
C TRP A 626 42.05 -1.06 25.66
N THR A 627 41.13 -2.04 25.73
CA THR A 627 41.40 -3.45 25.41
C THR A 627 41.38 -3.81 23.92
N LEU A 628 41.04 -2.88 23.01
CA LEU A 628 41.03 -3.12 21.57
C LEU A 628 42.34 -2.69 20.91
N PRO A 629 42.83 -3.41 19.87
CA PRO A 629 43.99 -2.96 19.11
C PRO A 629 43.70 -1.62 18.43
N ALA A 630 44.65 -0.68 18.50
CA ALA A 630 44.72 0.38 17.52
C ALA A 630 45.06 -0.25 16.15
N VAL A 631 44.23 0.03 15.15
CA VAL A 631 44.38 -0.41 13.75
C VAL A 631 44.66 0.81 12.89
#